data_AF-A0A2Y9S9W2-F1
#
_entry.id   AF-A0A2Y9S9W2-F1
#
_cell.length_a   1.000
_cell.length_b   1.000
_cell.length_c   1.000
_cell.angle_alpha   90.00
_cell.angle_beta   90.00
_cell.angle_gamma   90.00
#
_symmetry.space_group_name_H-M   'P 1'
#
loop_
_entity.id
_entity.type
_entity.pdbx_description
1 polymer ?
#
loop_
_entity_poly.entity_id
_entity_poly.type
_entity_poly.pdbx_seq_one_letter_code
_entity_poly.pdbx_strand_id
1 'polypeptide(L)'
;MRWRWTTPKTRGAAPRTRTPRARRSPRMEIAQKWMMKTVKEEEWNVWMKCPILKNSLPISRIRIYRELCLESVKNKYECEIQASRQHCESEKLLLYDTVQSELEEKIRRLEEDRHSIDITSELWNDELQSRKKRKDPFSPDKKKPVVVSGPYIVYMLQDLDILEDWTTIRKAMATLGPHRVKTEPPVKLEKHLHSARSEEGRLYYDGEWYIRGQTICIDKKDECPTSAIITTINHDEVWFKRPDGSKSKLYISQLQKGKYSIKHS
;
A
#
# COMPACT_ATOMS: atom_id res chain seq x y z
N MET A 1 -0.11 -84.69 -28.78
CA MET A 1 -1.32 -84.03 -29.33
C MET A 1 -2.18 -83.60 -28.15
N ARG A 2 -2.14 -82.32 -27.79
CA ARG A 2 -3.10 -81.26 -28.16
C ARG A 2 -4.34 -81.25 -27.25
N TRP A 3 -4.23 -80.52 -26.14
CA TRP A 3 -5.40 -79.92 -25.52
C TRP A 3 -5.63 -78.57 -26.19
N ARG A 4 -6.77 -78.42 -26.87
CA ARG A 4 -7.33 -77.12 -27.23
C ARG A 4 -8.52 -76.92 -26.32
N TRP A 5 -8.49 -75.88 -25.50
CA TRP A 5 -9.70 -75.22 -25.04
C TRP A 5 -9.53 -73.71 -25.24
N THR A 6 -10.43 -73.20 -26.06
CA THR A 6 -10.65 -71.80 -26.39
C THR A 6 -11.21 -71.03 -25.19
N THR A 7 -10.86 -69.75 -25.13
CA THR A 7 -11.22 -68.75 -24.12
C THR A 7 -12.72 -68.46 -24.04
N PRO A 8 -13.18 -67.87 -22.92
CA PRO A 8 -14.05 -66.72 -23.04
C PRO A 8 -13.48 -65.47 -22.38
N LYS A 9 -13.61 -64.39 -23.13
CA LYS A 9 -13.23 -63.00 -22.91
C LYS A 9 -14.14 -62.36 -21.86
N THR A 10 -13.60 -61.92 -20.73
CA THR A 10 -14.29 -61.04 -19.77
C THR A 10 -13.53 -59.72 -19.58
N ARG A 11 -14.06 -58.72 -20.30
CA ARG A 11 -14.23 -57.29 -20.01
C ARG A 11 -13.16 -56.57 -19.16
N GLY A 12 -12.53 -55.61 -19.83
CA GLY A 12 -11.56 -54.62 -19.37
C GLY A 12 -11.71 -54.11 -17.94
N ALA A 13 -10.62 -54.25 -17.18
CA ALA A 13 -10.33 -53.40 -16.05
C ALA A 13 -9.98 -52.00 -16.56
N ALA A 14 -10.72 -50.98 -16.09
CA ALA A 14 -10.43 -49.58 -16.37
C ALA A 14 -9.02 -49.21 -15.85
N PRO A 15 -8.24 -48.39 -16.59
CA PRO A 15 -6.96 -47.93 -16.10
C PRO A 15 -7.19 -47.01 -14.89
N ARG A 16 -6.60 -47.36 -13.74
CA ARG A 16 -6.55 -46.47 -12.57
C ARG A 16 -5.93 -45.15 -13.03
N THR A 17 -6.71 -44.08 -12.97
CA THR A 17 -6.21 -42.72 -13.12
C THR A 17 -5.16 -42.49 -12.03
N ARG A 18 -3.89 -42.49 -12.44
CA ARG A 18 -2.79 -42.03 -11.59
C ARG A 18 -3.07 -40.56 -11.28
N THR A 19 -3.53 -40.28 -10.07
CA THR A 19 -3.47 -38.94 -9.48
C THR A 19 -2.05 -38.38 -9.69
N PRO A 20 -1.88 -37.15 -10.18
CA PRO A 20 -0.55 -36.56 -10.30
C PRO A 20 0.04 -36.52 -8.90
N ARG A 21 1.10 -37.31 -8.67
CA ARG A 21 1.91 -37.18 -7.47
C ARG A 21 2.42 -35.75 -7.49
N ALA A 22 1.90 -34.89 -6.61
CA ALA A 22 2.35 -33.52 -6.47
C ALA A 22 3.88 -33.55 -6.47
N ARG A 23 4.50 -33.03 -7.53
CA ARG A 23 5.95 -32.86 -7.58
C ARG A 23 6.25 -31.94 -6.42
N ARG A 24 6.74 -32.50 -5.32
CA ARG A 24 7.28 -31.70 -4.22
C ARG A 24 8.32 -30.80 -4.86
N SER A 25 8.09 -29.50 -4.80
CA SER A 25 9.01 -28.51 -5.37
C SER A 25 10.41 -28.80 -4.81
N PRO A 26 11.47 -28.85 -5.64
CA PRO A 26 12.84 -29.11 -5.16
C PRO A 26 13.26 -28.21 -3.99
N ARG A 27 12.67 -27.01 -3.89
CA ARG A 27 12.85 -26.06 -2.79
C ARG A 27 12.40 -26.61 -1.43
N MET A 28 11.30 -27.38 -1.39
CA MET A 28 10.76 -28.01 -0.17
C MET A 28 11.56 -29.25 0.24
N GLU A 29 12.13 -29.98 -0.71
CA GLU A 29 12.95 -31.17 -0.42
C GLU A 29 14.33 -30.78 0.13
N ILE A 30 14.90 -29.68 -0.38
CA ILE A 30 16.13 -29.08 0.16
C ILE A 30 15.85 -28.53 1.57
N ALA A 31 14.74 -27.80 1.77
CA ALA A 31 14.36 -27.31 3.09
C ALA A 31 14.13 -28.44 4.11
N GLN A 32 13.45 -29.52 3.71
CA GLN A 32 13.26 -30.70 4.57
C GLN A 32 14.59 -31.41 4.90
N LYS A 33 15.51 -31.54 3.93
CA LYS A 33 16.85 -32.09 4.17
C LYS A 33 17.68 -31.19 5.08
N TRP A 34 17.57 -29.87 4.94
CA TRP A 34 18.27 -28.90 5.79
C TRP A 34 17.73 -28.93 7.22
N MET A 35 16.41 -28.96 7.38
CA MET A 35 15.72 -29.05 8.68
C MET A 35 16.03 -30.37 9.41
N MET A 36 16.09 -31.49 8.70
CA MET A 36 16.52 -32.78 9.27
C MET A 36 18.01 -32.79 9.63
N LYS A 37 18.84 -32.02 8.92
CA LYS A 37 20.27 -31.85 9.22
C LYS A 37 20.46 -30.98 10.46
N THR A 38 19.75 -29.86 10.59
CA THR A 38 19.81 -28.98 11.77
C THR A 38 19.28 -29.65 13.04
N VAL A 39 18.18 -30.41 12.99
CA VAL A 39 17.66 -31.14 14.17
C VAL A 39 18.69 -32.15 14.70
N LYS A 40 19.38 -32.89 13.82
CA LYS A 40 20.48 -33.77 14.24
C LYS A 40 21.68 -32.98 14.78
N GLU A 41 21.97 -31.81 14.23
CA GLU A 41 23.08 -30.97 14.67
C GLU A 41 22.83 -30.35 16.05
N GLU A 42 21.57 -30.06 16.41
CA GLU A 42 21.19 -29.62 17.76
C GLU A 42 21.27 -30.74 18.80
N GLU A 43 20.78 -31.95 18.51
CA GLU A 43 20.94 -33.10 19.42
C GLU A 43 22.42 -33.45 19.66
N TRP A 44 23.27 -33.35 18.63
CA TRP A 44 24.72 -33.50 18.77
C TRP A 44 25.39 -32.35 19.54
N ASN A 45 24.92 -31.11 19.37
CA ASN A 45 25.42 -29.96 20.14
C ASN A 45 25.11 -30.07 21.65
N VAL A 46 23.98 -30.69 22.01
CA VAL A 46 23.64 -31.01 23.41
C VAL A 46 24.60 -32.05 23.98
N TRP A 47 24.88 -33.13 23.23
CA TRP A 47 25.87 -34.13 23.62
C TRP A 47 27.30 -33.57 23.76
N MET A 48 27.66 -32.56 22.95
CA MET A 48 28.98 -31.95 22.97
C MET A 48 29.17 -30.84 24.02
N LYS A 49 28.10 -30.33 24.62
CA LYS A 49 28.22 -29.42 25.77
C LYS A 49 28.57 -30.15 27.07
N CYS A 50 28.45 -31.49 27.13
CA CYS A 50 28.90 -32.31 28.24
C CYS A 50 30.45 -32.35 28.36
N PRO A 51 31.06 -31.79 29.44
CA PRO A 51 32.51 -31.72 29.60
C PRO A 51 33.20 -33.09 29.71
N ILE A 52 32.47 -34.09 30.21
CA ILE A 52 32.98 -35.44 30.51
C ILE A 52 33.34 -36.22 29.23
N LEU A 53 32.54 -36.07 28.17
CA LEU A 53 32.79 -36.72 26.88
C LEU A 53 33.90 -36.06 26.07
N LYS A 54 34.17 -34.77 26.28
CA LYS A 54 35.22 -34.01 25.57
C LYS A 54 36.64 -34.48 25.90
N ASN A 55 36.89 -34.88 27.14
CA ASN A 55 38.22 -35.25 27.61
C ASN A 55 38.61 -36.73 27.33
N SER A 56 37.66 -37.55 26.90
CA SER A 56 37.85 -38.98 26.60
C SER A 56 38.00 -39.28 25.11
N LEU A 57 37.84 -38.29 24.22
CA LEU A 57 37.86 -38.50 22.78
C LEU A 57 39.30 -38.63 22.25
N PRO A 58 39.61 -39.66 21.44
CA PRO A 58 40.88 -39.77 20.75
C PRO A 58 41.21 -38.52 19.94
N ILE A 59 42.49 -38.12 19.88
CA ILE A 59 42.98 -36.93 19.16
C ILE A 59 42.50 -36.90 17.69
N SER A 60 42.37 -38.06 17.05
CA SER A 60 41.82 -38.22 15.70
C SER A 60 40.36 -37.78 15.59
N ARG A 61 39.51 -38.07 16.59
CA ARG A 61 38.11 -37.66 16.62
C ARG A 61 37.98 -36.15 16.85
N ILE A 62 38.84 -35.55 17.65
CA ILE A 62 38.86 -34.09 17.89
C ILE A 62 39.20 -33.34 16.58
N ARG A 63 40.15 -33.85 15.79
CA ARG A 63 40.51 -33.27 14.49
C ARG A 63 39.36 -33.31 13.49
N ILE A 64 38.74 -34.48 13.32
CA ILE A 64 37.57 -34.65 12.43
C ILE A 64 36.43 -33.74 12.88
N TYR A 65 36.21 -33.64 14.19
CA TYR A 65 35.18 -32.75 14.74
C TYR A 65 35.44 -31.27 14.42
N ARG A 66 36.70 -30.82 14.55
CA ARG A 66 37.09 -29.45 14.19
C ARG A 66 36.85 -29.17 12.71
N GLU A 67 37.20 -30.10 11.83
CA GLU A 67 36.95 -29.99 10.39
C GLU A 67 35.45 -29.89 10.09
N LEU A 68 34.63 -30.74 10.71
CA LEU A 68 33.18 -30.70 10.56
C LEU A 68 32.56 -29.40 11.07
N CYS A 69 33.06 -28.84 12.17
CA CYS A 69 32.59 -27.55 12.68
C CYS A 69 32.92 -26.41 11.71
N LEU A 70 34.14 -26.39 11.17
CA LEU A 70 34.55 -25.38 10.18
C LEU A 70 33.68 -25.47 8.91
N GLU A 71 33.43 -26.69 8.45
CA GLU A 71 32.56 -26.95 7.30
C GLU A 71 31.10 -26.54 7.59
N SER A 72 30.59 -26.78 8.80
CA SER A 72 29.24 -26.33 9.21
C SER A 72 29.14 -24.80 9.21
N VAL A 73 30.13 -24.10 9.76
CA VAL A 73 30.17 -22.63 9.77
C VAL A 73 30.23 -22.08 8.34
N LYS A 74 31.07 -22.66 7.48
CA LYS A 74 31.16 -22.28 6.07
C LYS A 74 29.83 -22.47 5.35
N ASN A 75 29.18 -23.63 5.53
CA ASN A 75 27.88 -23.90 4.93
C ASN A 75 26.80 -22.93 5.42
N LYS A 76 26.77 -22.58 6.71
CA LYS A 76 25.83 -21.58 7.25
C LYS A 76 26.05 -20.22 6.59
N TYR A 77 27.31 -19.80 6.47
CA TYR A 77 27.68 -18.55 5.79
C TYR A 77 27.23 -18.53 4.33
N GLU A 78 27.50 -19.60 3.57
CA GLU A 78 27.09 -19.71 2.17
C GLU A 78 25.55 -19.72 2.03
N CYS A 79 24.85 -20.41 2.93
CA CYS A 79 23.39 -20.41 2.98
C CYS A 79 22.83 -19.01 3.26
N GLU A 80 23.42 -18.27 4.20
CA GLU A 80 23.00 -16.91 4.54
C GLU A 80 23.19 -15.94 3.37
N ILE A 81 24.33 -16.03 2.67
CA ILE A 81 24.57 -15.26 1.44
C ILE A 81 23.51 -15.59 0.39
N GLN A 82 23.23 -16.88 0.17
CA GLN A 82 22.27 -17.31 -0.83
C GLN A 82 20.84 -16.85 -0.46
N ALA A 83 20.46 -16.96 0.81
CA ALA A 83 19.17 -16.51 1.31
C ALA A 83 19.02 -14.99 1.13
N SER A 84 20.04 -14.22 1.52
CA SER A 84 20.07 -12.76 1.35
C SER A 84 19.95 -12.36 -0.11
N ARG A 85 20.67 -13.04 -1.00
CA ARG A 85 20.60 -12.80 -2.45
C ARG A 85 19.21 -13.09 -3.01
N GLN A 86 18.64 -14.24 -2.66
CA GLN A 86 17.30 -14.62 -3.12
C GLN A 86 16.23 -13.66 -2.59
N HIS A 87 16.36 -13.21 -1.35
CA HIS A 87 15.46 -12.24 -0.75
C HIS A 87 15.52 -10.90 -1.50
N CYS A 88 16.74 -10.40 -1.76
CA CYS A 88 16.93 -9.18 -2.55
C CYS A 88 16.35 -9.31 -3.97
N GLU A 89 16.60 -10.43 -4.66
CA GLU A 89 16.04 -10.69 -5.98
C GLU A 89 14.51 -10.78 -5.97
N SER A 90 13.90 -11.38 -4.93
CA SER A 90 12.45 -11.45 -4.80
C SER A 90 11.80 -10.10 -4.48
N GLU A 91 12.39 -9.31 -3.58
CA GLU A 91 11.90 -7.97 -3.23
C GLU A 91 11.96 -7.05 -4.46
N LYS A 92 13.06 -7.13 -5.23
CA LYS A 92 13.19 -6.41 -6.49
C LYS A 92 12.06 -6.76 -7.46
N LEU A 93 11.78 -8.05 -7.66
CA LEU A 93 10.69 -8.50 -8.54
C LEU A 93 9.32 -8.03 -8.04
N LEU A 94 9.06 -8.15 -6.74
CA LEU A 94 7.81 -7.70 -6.13
C LEU A 94 7.57 -6.20 -6.35
N LEU A 95 8.62 -5.38 -6.27
CA LEU A 95 8.53 -3.95 -6.57
C LEU A 95 8.19 -3.68 -8.04
N TYR A 96 8.78 -4.41 -8.98
CA TYR A 96 8.41 -4.30 -10.39
C TYR A 96 6.95 -4.67 -10.63
N ASP A 97 6.48 -5.78 -10.06
CA ASP A 97 5.08 -6.22 -10.19
C ASP A 97 4.12 -5.18 -9.58
N THR A 98 4.50 -4.56 -8.46
CA THR A 98 3.70 -3.50 -7.80
C THR A 98 3.59 -2.28 -8.71
N VAL A 99 4.71 -1.76 -9.21
CA VAL A 99 4.72 -0.60 -10.10
C VAL A 99 3.99 -0.90 -11.41
N GLN A 100 4.18 -2.09 -11.97
CA GLN A 100 3.46 -2.53 -13.16
C GLN A 100 1.95 -2.52 -12.91
N SER A 101 1.48 -3.11 -11.81
CA SER A 101 0.07 -3.15 -11.45
C SER A 101 -0.51 -1.75 -11.26
N GLU A 102 0.24 -0.83 -10.62
CA GLU A 102 -0.18 0.57 -10.46
C GLU A 102 -0.33 1.30 -11.81
N LEU A 103 0.58 1.04 -12.75
CA LEU A 103 0.53 1.63 -14.08
C LEU A 103 -0.62 1.06 -14.90
N GLU A 104 -0.82 -0.26 -14.88
CA GLU A 104 -1.94 -0.94 -15.55
C GLU A 104 -3.29 -0.44 -15.02
N GLU A 105 -3.42 -0.29 -13.70
CA GLU A 105 -4.61 0.26 -13.06
C GLU A 105 -4.82 1.75 -13.42
N LYS A 106 -3.74 2.53 -13.53
CA LYS A 106 -3.83 3.92 -13.98
C LYS A 106 -4.28 4.03 -15.43
N ILE A 107 -3.79 3.14 -16.30
CA ILE A 107 -4.25 3.03 -17.69
C ILE A 107 -5.75 2.70 -17.71
N ARG A 108 -6.17 1.67 -16.96
CA ARG A 108 -7.58 1.27 -16.86
C ARG A 108 -8.49 2.42 -16.42
N ARG A 109 -8.11 3.18 -15.38
CA ARG A 109 -8.88 4.34 -14.94
C ARG A 109 -8.96 5.45 -15.98
N LEU A 110 -7.87 5.72 -16.71
CA LEU A 110 -7.88 6.70 -17.79
C LEU A 110 -8.77 6.27 -18.96
N GLU A 111 -8.81 4.97 -19.27
CA GLU A 111 -9.71 4.41 -20.27
C GLU A 111 -11.17 4.51 -19.83
N GLU A 112 -11.47 4.18 -18.56
CA GLU A 112 -12.79 4.36 -17.96
C GLU A 112 -13.21 5.84 -17.96
N ASP A 113 -12.32 6.77 -17.60
CA ASP A 113 -12.57 8.22 -17.63
C ASP A 113 -12.88 8.68 -19.06
N ARG A 114 -12.11 8.22 -20.07
CA ARG A 114 -12.40 8.52 -21.48
C ARG A 114 -13.79 8.03 -21.88
N HIS A 115 -14.11 6.78 -21.56
CA HIS A 115 -15.44 6.22 -21.85
C HIS A 115 -16.57 6.94 -21.10
N SER A 116 -16.32 7.41 -19.88
CA SER A 116 -17.29 8.19 -19.11
C SER A 116 -17.57 9.56 -19.74
N ILE A 117 -16.52 10.22 -20.28
CA ILE A 117 -16.64 11.50 -21.00
C ILE A 117 -17.42 11.29 -22.30
N ASP A 118 -17.14 10.23 -23.05
CA ASP A 118 -17.83 9.92 -24.30
C ASP A 118 -19.34 9.71 -24.05
N ILE A 119 -19.70 8.87 -23.06
CA ILE A 119 -21.10 8.62 -22.68
C ILE A 119 -21.79 9.91 -22.20
N THR A 120 -21.11 10.69 -21.36
CA THR A 120 -21.66 11.95 -20.83
C THR A 120 -21.86 12.95 -21.97
N SER A 121 -20.88 13.07 -22.88
CA SER A 121 -20.95 13.93 -24.06
C SER A 121 -22.10 13.53 -24.99
N GLU A 122 -22.31 12.24 -25.25
CA GLU A 122 -23.45 11.75 -26.04
C GLU A 122 -24.79 12.13 -25.38
N LEU A 123 -24.93 11.99 -24.06
CA LEU A 123 -26.12 12.40 -23.31
C LEU A 123 -26.41 13.90 -23.40
N TRP A 124 -25.40 14.76 -23.24
CA TRP A 124 -25.56 16.21 -23.39
C TRP A 124 -25.84 16.63 -24.83
N ASN A 125 -25.27 15.93 -25.81
CA ASN A 125 -25.57 16.15 -27.22
C ASN A 125 -27.00 15.72 -27.56
N ASP A 126 -27.51 14.62 -27.00
CA ASP A 126 -28.89 14.16 -27.23
C ASP A 126 -29.92 15.12 -26.60
N GLU A 127 -29.65 15.69 -25.43
CA GLU A 127 -30.48 16.73 -24.80
C GLU A 127 -30.57 17.99 -25.70
N LEU A 128 -29.43 18.40 -26.30
CA LEU A 128 -29.36 19.55 -27.21
C LEU A 128 -29.99 19.26 -28.59
N GLN A 129 -29.87 18.04 -29.11
CA GLN A 129 -30.45 17.64 -30.39
C GLN A 129 -31.95 17.35 -30.28
N SER A 130 -32.45 16.85 -29.13
CA SER A 130 -33.89 16.66 -28.90
C SER A 130 -34.64 18.01 -28.92
N ARG A 131 -34.00 19.08 -28.44
CA ARG A 131 -34.55 20.44 -28.49
C ARG A 131 -34.53 21.05 -29.91
N LYS A 132 -33.66 20.54 -30.80
CA LYS A 132 -33.54 21.02 -32.19
C LYS A 132 -34.44 20.26 -33.18
N LYS A 133 -34.98 19.09 -32.80
CA LYS A 133 -35.85 18.25 -33.63
C LYS A 133 -37.37 18.45 -33.41
N ARG A 134 -37.77 19.54 -32.77
CA ARG A 134 -39.15 20.05 -32.74
C ARG A 134 -39.25 21.34 -33.57
N LYS A 135 -38.85 21.28 -34.85
CA LYS A 135 -39.14 22.35 -35.83
C LYS A 135 -40.11 21.76 -36.85
N ASP A 136 -41.38 21.99 -36.57
CA ASP A 136 -42.52 21.65 -37.42
C ASP A 136 -42.39 22.35 -38.79
N PRO A 137 -42.59 21.66 -39.93
CA PRO A 137 -42.56 22.27 -41.26
C PRO A 137 -43.71 23.25 -41.58
N PHE A 138 -44.70 23.44 -40.71
CA PHE A 138 -45.81 24.37 -40.96
C PHE A 138 -46.04 25.35 -39.81
N SER A 139 -45.52 26.59 -39.91
CA SER A 139 -46.08 27.71 -39.15
C SER A 139 -45.92 29.04 -39.91
N PRO A 140 -47.03 29.73 -40.24
CA PRO A 140 -47.00 30.93 -41.05
C PRO A 140 -46.78 32.19 -40.21
N ASP A 141 -46.07 33.10 -40.85
CA ASP A 141 -46.14 34.55 -40.74
C ASP A 141 -45.74 35.30 -39.46
N LYS A 142 -44.79 36.21 -39.73
CA LYS A 142 -44.34 37.36 -38.97
C LYS A 142 -45.53 38.11 -38.36
N LYS A 143 -45.61 38.17 -37.03
CA LYS A 143 -46.46 39.14 -36.33
C LYS A 143 -45.62 40.02 -35.42
N LYS A 144 -45.89 41.31 -35.55
CA LYS A 144 -45.23 42.48 -34.97
C LYS A 144 -45.05 42.35 -33.44
N PRO A 145 -44.01 42.95 -32.84
CA PRO A 145 -43.80 42.87 -31.40
C PRO A 145 -44.96 43.55 -30.67
N VAL A 146 -45.65 42.76 -29.84
CA VAL A 146 -46.62 43.25 -28.87
C VAL A 146 -45.83 43.96 -27.76
N VAL A 147 -46.02 45.26 -27.66
CA VAL A 147 -45.51 46.07 -26.55
C VAL A 147 -46.28 45.69 -25.30
N VAL A 148 -45.72 44.81 -24.47
CA VAL A 148 -46.21 44.56 -23.11
C VAL A 148 -45.44 45.50 -22.18
N SER A 149 -46.15 46.50 -21.65
CA SER A 149 -45.65 47.40 -20.60
C SER A 149 -45.66 46.64 -19.27
N GLY A 150 -44.48 46.23 -18.80
CA GLY A 150 -44.24 45.58 -17.51
C GLY A 150 -42.77 45.15 -17.39
N PRO A 151 -42.19 45.06 -16.17
CA PRO A 151 -40.79 44.69 -16.03
C PRO A 151 -40.57 43.26 -16.53
N TYR A 152 -39.91 43.13 -17.67
CA TYR A 152 -39.51 41.85 -18.23
C TYR A 152 -38.48 41.19 -17.31
N ILE A 153 -38.82 40.06 -16.69
CA ILE A 153 -37.81 39.17 -16.12
C ILE A 153 -37.21 38.42 -17.32
N VAL A 154 -36.02 38.85 -17.75
CA VAL A 154 -35.27 38.19 -18.81
C VAL A 154 -34.56 36.98 -18.19
N TYR A 155 -35.04 35.77 -18.52
CA TYR A 155 -34.52 34.52 -17.95
C TYR A 155 -33.18 34.05 -18.52
N MET A 156 -32.74 34.65 -19.63
CA MET A 156 -31.48 34.29 -20.30
C MET A 156 -30.62 35.55 -20.38
N LEU A 157 -29.53 35.57 -19.62
CA LEU A 157 -28.51 36.63 -19.75
C LEU A 157 -27.92 36.62 -21.16
N GLN A 158 -27.48 37.78 -21.63
CA GLN A 158 -26.77 37.87 -22.91
C GLN A 158 -25.38 37.22 -22.75
N ASP A 159 -24.84 36.66 -23.84
CA ASP A 159 -23.53 35.97 -23.79
C ASP A 159 -22.40 36.83 -23.20
N LEU A 160 -22.52 38.16 -23.31
CA LEU A 160 -21.57 39.12 -22.76
C LEU A 160 -21.60 39.16 -21.22
N ASP A 161 -22.80 39.17 -20.62
CA ASP A 161 -22.99 39.20 -19.16
C ASP A 161 -22.55 37.86 -18.53
N ILE A 162 -22.81 36.74 -19.24
CA ILE A 162 -22.35 35.41 -18.83
C ILE A 162 -20.81 35.36 -18.80
N LEU A 163 -20.17 35.99 -19.79
CA LEU A 163 -18.70 36.05 -19.86
C LEU A 163 -18.12 36.93 -18.74
N GLU A 164 -18.78 38.04 -18.43
CA GLU A 164 -18.39 38.93 -17.33
C GLU A 164 -18.53 38.22 -15.97
N ASP A 165 -19.66 37.57 -15.70
CA ASP A 165 -19.89 36.77 -14.49
C ASP A 165 -18.85 35.64 -14.36
N TRP A 166 -18.54 34.96 -15.46
CA TRP A 166 -17.50 33.93 -15.50
C TRP A 166 -16.13 34.46 -15.05
N THR A 167 -15.75 35.65 -15.52
CA THR A 167 -14.48 36.28 -15.11
C THR A 167 -14.51 36.75 -13.65
N THR A 168 -15.65 37.24 -13.18
CA THR A 168 -15.87 37.68 -11.79
C THR A 168 -15.76 36.50 -10.83
N ILE A 169 -16.34 35.34 -11.17
CA ILE A 169 -16.22 34.11 -10.39
C ILE A 169 -14.76 33.65 -10.33
N ARG A 170 -14.04 33.62 -11.46
CA ARG A 170 -12.61 33.27 -11.46
C ARG A 170 -11.77 34.21 -10.59
N LYS A 171 -12.06 35.52 -10.61
CA LYS A 171 -11.40 36.50 -9.75
C LYS A 171 -11.70 36.26 -8.26
N ALA A 172 -12.96 36.00 -7.92
CA ALA A 172 -13.36 35.70 -6.55
C ALA A 172 -12.72 34.40 -6.03
N MET A 173 -12.70 33.34 -6.84
CA MET A 173 -12.05 32.07 -6.52
C MET A 173 -10.53 32.21 -6.30
N ALA A 174 -9.87 33.14 -6.99
CA ALA A 174 -8.45 33.41 -6.76
C ALA A 174 -8.19 34.13 -5.42
N THR A 175 -9.17 34.88 -4.90
CA THR A 175 -9.08 35.57 -3.61
C THR A 175 -9.53 34.70 -2.43
N LEU A 176 -10.42 33.75 -2.68
CA LEU A 176 -10.81 32.71 -1.73
C LEU A 176 -9.83 31.54 -1.87
N GLY A 177 -8.66 31.66 -1.22
CA GLY A 177 -7.69 30.56 -1.14
C GLY A 177 -8.32 29.22 -0.71
N PRO A 178 -7.65 28.09 -1.00
CA PRO A 178 -8.29 26.78 -1.12
C PRO A 178 -8.92 26.31 0.20
N HIS A 179 -10.23 26.48 0.33
CA HIS A 179 -11.02 25.85 1.37
C HIS A 179 -11.92 24.77 0.77
N ARG A 180 -11.46 23.53 0.96
CA ARG A 180 -12.21 22.29 1.17
C ARG A 180 -13.28 21.90 0.14
N VAL A 181 -12.90 21.00 -0.75
CA VAL A 181 -13.64 19.74 -0.94
C VAL A 181 -12.63 18.59 -0.96
N LYS A 182 -12.86 17.60 -0.10
CA LYS A 182 -12.05 16.38 0.05
C LYS A 182 -12.25 15.47 -1.16
N THR A 183 -11.18 15.18 -1.90
CA THR A 183 -10.96 13.94 -2.65
C THR A 183 -9.44 13.71 -2.75
N GLU A 184 -8.92 12.65 -2.13
CA GLU A 184 -7.55 12.14 -2.29
C GLU A 184 -7.46 11.23 -3.54
N PRO A 185 -6.27 10.83 -4.05
CA PRO A 185 -5.04 11.56 -4.45
C PRO A 185 -4.71 11.23 -5.96
N PRO A 186 -3.52 11.47 -6.60
CA PRO A 186 -2.20 11.89 -6.09
C PRO A 186 -1.40 12.90 -6.96
N VAL A 187 -0.61 13.79 -6.34
CA VAL A 187 0.82 13.99 -6.70
C VAL A 187 1.52 14.85 -5.64
N LYS A 188 2.67 14.34 -5.18
CA LYS A 188 3.67 15.03 -4.36
C LYS A 188 4.08 16.35 -5.02
N LEU A 189 3.90 17.47 -4.32
CA LEU A 189 4.84 18.57 -4.40
C LEU A 189 5.21 19.02 -2.98
N GLU A 190 6.48 18.77 -2.69
CA GLU A 190 7.26 19.01 -1.50
C GLU A 190 7.11 20.44 -0.94
N LYS A 191 6.26 20.58 0.07
CA LYS A 191 6.43 21.49 1.21
C LYS A 191 5.92 20.75 2.44
N HIS A 192 6.80 20.02 3.13
CA HIS A 192 6.49 19.36 4.41
C HIS A 192 6.19 20.43 5.49
N LEU A 193 4.99 21.00 5.46
CA LEU A 193 4.32 21.48 6.67
C LEU A 193 3.63 20.26 7.26
N HIS A 194 4.19 19.68 8.32
CA HIS A 194 3.49 18.62 9.02
C HIS A 194 2.20 19.20 9.58
N SER A 195 1.06 18.55 9.31
CA SER A 195 -0.22 19.00 9.85
C SER A 195 -0.31 18.59 11.31
N ALA A 196 0.19 19.45 12.19
CA ALA A 196 0.13 19.27 13.64
C ALA A 196 -0.82 20.28 14.27
N ARG A 197 -1.80 19.81 15.04
CA ARG A 197 -2.75 20.67 15.78
C ARG A 197 -3.20 19.99 17.06
N SER A 198 -3.50 20.77 18.09
CA SER A 198 -4.16 20.28 19.30
C SER A 198 -5.63 20.67 19.24
N GLU A 199 -6.52 19.70 19.43
CA GLU A 199 -7.97 19.91 19.45
C GLU A 199 -8.56 19.04 20.58
N GLU A 200 -9.32 19.65 21.50
CA GLU A 200 -10.03 18.94 22.58
C GLU A 200 -9.15 18.02 23.46
N GLY A 201 -7.90 18.42 23.73
CA GLY A 201 -6.97 17.61 24.52
C GLY A 201 -6.46 16.36 23.81
N ARG A 202 -6.55 16.34 22.47
CA ARG A 202 -5.98 15.34 21.56
C ARG A 202 -5.02 16.02 20.59
N LEU A 203 -3.90 15.37 20.30
CA LEU A 203 -2.91 15.87 19.35
C LEU A 203 -3.17 15.21 18.00
N TYR A 204 -3.39 15.99 16.97
CA TYR A 204 -3.38 15.54 15.58
C TYR A 204 -1.99 15.77 15.00
N TYR A 205 -1.40 14.74 14.41
CA TYR A 205 -0.12 14.84 13.71
C TYR A 205 -0.12 13.88 12.52
N ASP A 206 0.15 14.41 11.32
CA ASP A 206 0.35 13.66 10.08
C ASP A 206 -0.78 12.65 9.73
N GLY A 207 -2.04 13.02 10.02
CA GLY A 207 -3.21 12.17 9.74
C GLY A 207 -3.73 11.42 10.96
N GLU A 208 -2.91 11.26 12.00
CA GLU A 208 -3.23 10.44 13.15
C GLU A 208 -3.59 11.27 14.39
N TRP A 209 -4.48 10.72 15.22
CA TRP A 209 -4.89 11.30 16.49
C TRP A 209 -4.22 10.58 17.66
N TYR A 210 -3.59 11.37 18.51
CA TYR A 210 -2.90 10.93 19.71
C TYR A 210 -3.61 11.42 20.96
N ILE A 211 -3.75 10.53 21.93
CA ILE A 211 -4.46 10.80 23.19
C ILE A 211 -3.50 10.80 24.38
N ARG A 212 -3.91 11.48 25.47
CA ARG A 212 -3.19 11.44 26.75
C ARG A 212 -3.07 10.00 27.25
N GLY A 213 -1.87 9.60 27.67
CA GLY A 213 -1.55 8.25 28.16
C GLY A 213 -1.07 7.29 27.08
N GLN A 214 -1.05 7.70 25.81
CA GLN A 214 -0.56 6.87 24.71
C GLN A 214 0.97 6.91 24.61
N THR A 215 1.57 5.76 24.34
CA THR A 215 3.00 5.63 24.01
C THR A 215 3.22 6.01 22.54
N ILE A 216 4.16 6.92 22.31
CA ILE A 216 4.55 7.43 21.01
C ILE A 216 6.07 7.35 20.85
N CYS A 217 6.54 7.25 19.61
CA CYS A 217 7.94 7.37 19.25
C CYS A 217 8.22 8.77 18.72
N ILE A 218 9.13 9.49 19.38
CA ILE A 218 9.55 10.83 18.98
C ILE A 218 10.90 10.71 18.29
N ASP A 219 10.93 11.08 17.03
CA ASP A 219 12.14 11.12 16.21
C ASP A 219 12.58 12.56 16.01
N LYS A 220 13.86 12.81 16.33
CA LYS A 220 14.53 14.09 16.17
C LYS A 220 15.64 13.83 15.16
N LYS A 221 15.71 14.66 14.12
CA LYS A 221 16.54 14.49 12.92
C LYS A 221 18.01 14.08 13.16
N ASP A 222 18.56 14.34 14.35
CA ASP A 222 19.97 14.11 14.71
C ASP A 222 20.16 13.12 15.89
N GLU A 223 19.12 12.41 16.34
CA GLU A 223 19.16 11.58 17.56
C GLU A 223 18.33 10.29 17.42
N CYS A 224 18.61 9.26 18.22
CA CYS A 224 17.87 7.99 18.14
C CYS A 224 16.38 8.20 18.50
N PRO A 225 15.44 7.59 17.75
CA PRO A 225 14.02 7.69 18.04
C PRO A 225 13.74 7.17 19.44
N THR A 226 13.11 8.00 20.26
CA THR A 226 12.89 7.74 21.68
C THR A 226 11.41 7.50 21.94
N SER A 227 11.08 6.40 22.61
CA SER A 227 9.71 6.15 23.06
C SER A 227 9.36 7.04 24.26
N ALA A 228 8.14 7.56 24.28
CA ALA A 228 7.64 8.39 25.37
C ALA A 228 6.12 8.31 25.48
N ILE A 229 5.58 8.59 26.67
CA ILE A 229 4.14 8.58 26.94
C ILE A 229 3.62 10.01 27.00
N ILE A 230 2.55 10.31 26.28
CA ILE A 230 1.92 11.62 26.33
C ILE A 230 1.28 11.83 27.71
N THR A 231 1.70 12.88 28.43
CA THR A 231 1.21 13.17 29.77
C THR A 231 0.19 14.30 29.80
N THR A 232 0.37 15.34 28.98
CA THR A 232 -0.55 16.48 28.89
C THR A 232 -0.53 17.05 27.47
N ILE A 233 -1.69 17.45 26.94
CA ILE A 233 -1.83 18.05 25.62
C ILE A 233 -2.48 19.42 25.82
N ASN A 234 -1.73 20.49 25.55
CA ASN A 234 -2.22 21.87 25.56
C ASN A 234 -2.36 22.40 24.12
N HIS A 235 -2.93 23.60 23.97
CA HIS A 235 -3.21 24.20 22.67
C HIS A 235 -1.95 24.47 21.82
N ASP A 236 -0.80 24.77 22.44
CA ASP A 236 0.44 25.11 21.73
C ASP A 236 1.64 24.19 22.09
N GLU A 237 1.52 23.38 23.15
CA GLU A 237 2.58 22.50 23.63
C GLU A 237 2.03 21.15 24.13
N VAL A 238 2.85 20.12 23.97
CA VAL A 238 2.55 18.74 24.37
C VAL A 238 3.65 18.25 25.29
N TRP A 239 3.25 17.71 26.45
CA TRP A 239 4.16 17.14 27.44
C TRP A 239 4.22 15.63 27.30
N PHE A 240 5.43 15.10 27.32
CA PHE A 240 5.68 13.67 27.25
C PHE A 240 6.68 13.22 28.31
N LYS A 241 6.52 11.98 28.78
CA LYS A 241 7.40 11.35 29.75
C LYS A 241 8.14 10.20 29.09
N ARG A 242 9.46 10.27 29.10
CA ARG A 242 10.35 9.21 28.59
C ARG A 242 10.42 8.03 29.59
N PRO A 243 10.88 6.85 29.16
CA PRO A 243 11.03 5.68 30.03
C PRO A 243 12.06 5.88 31.16
N ASP A 244 12.99 6.81 30.99
CA ASP A 244 13.96 7.25 32.01
C ASP A 244 13.31 8.04 33.17
N GLY A 245 12.01 8.36 33.07
CA GLY A 245 11.27 9.16 34.06
C GLY A 245 11.31 10.66 33.79
N SER A 246 12.14 11.12 32.86
CA SER A 246 12.29 12.53 32.48
C SER A 246 11.04 13.02 31.75
N LYS A 247 10.59 14.23 32.11
CA LYS A 247 9.52 14.92 31.39
C LYS A 247 10.11 15.94 30.44
N SER A 248 9.67 15.91 29.20
CA SER A 248 10.07 16.83 28.16
C SER A 248 8.82 17.41 27.49
N LYS A 249 8.94 18.61 26.93
CA LYS A 249 7.84 19.29 26.23
C LYS A 249 8.19 19.52 24.78
N LEU A 250 7.17 19.52 23.93
CA LEU A 250 7.26 19.71 22.49
C LEU A 250 6.23 20.75 22.06
N TYR A 251 6.66 21.77 21.32
CA TYR A 251 5.73 22.75 20.78
C TYR A 251 5.11 22.24 19.48
N ILE A 252 3.82 22.52 19.28
CA ILE A 252 3.12 22.15 18.04
C ILE A 252 3.79 22.81 16.82
N SER A 253 4.28 24.03 16.99
CA SER A 253 5.05 24.73 15.96
C SER A 253 6.35 24.01 15.56
N GLN A 254 6.95 23.21 16.45
CA GLN A 254 8.14 22.42 16.15
C GLN A 254 7.80 21.16 15.35
N LEU A 255 6.63 20.57 15.61
CA LEU A 255 6.07 19.50 14.80
C LEU A 255 5.73 20.00 13.40
N GLN A 256 5.02 21.13 13.29
CA GLN A 256 4.67 21.73 11.99
C GLN A 256 5.90 22.04 11.13
N LYS A 257 6.97 22.54 11.75
CA LYS A 257 8.26 22.82 11.11
C LYS A 257 9.09 21.57 10.79
N GLY A 258 8.63 20.37 11.18
CA GLY A 258 9.34 19.11 10.94
C GLY A 258 10.65 18.96 11.71
N LYS A 259 10.82 19.68 12.82
CA LYS A 259 12.01 19.50 13.70
C LYS A 259 11.95 18.20 14.48
N TYR A 260 10.73 17.77 14.78
CA TYR A 260 10.42 16.54 15.46
C TYR A 260 9.31 15.86 14.69
N SER A 261 9.35 14.53 14.63
CA SER A 261 8.26 13.71 14.11
C SER A 261 7.77 12.73 15.15
N ILE A 262 6.46 12.48 15.14
CA ILE A 262 5.79 11.57 16.06
C ILE A 262 5.24 10.39 15.27
N LYS A 263 5.43 9.18 15.80
CA LYS A 263 4.87 7.93 15.27
C LYS A 263 4.29 7.10 16.39
N HIS A 264 3.42 6.15 16.07
CA HIS A 264 3.02 5.12 17.03
C HIS A 264 4.22 4.23 17.38
N SER A 265 4.36 3.90 18.67
CA SER A 265 5.34 2.93 19.15
C SER A 265 4.81 1.51 19.07
#